data_AF-A0A159Z995-F1
#
_entry.id   AF-A0A159Z995-F1
#
_cell.length_a   1.000
_cell.length_b   1.000
_cell.length_c   1.000
_cell.angle_alpha   90.00
_cell.angle_beta   90.00
_cell.angle_gamma   90.00
#
_symmetry.space_group_name_H-M   'P 1'
#
loop_
_entity.id
_entity.type
_entity.pdbx_description
1 polymer ?
#
loop_
_entity_poly.entity_id
_entity_poly.type
_entity_poly.pdbx_seq_one_letter_code
_entity_poly.pdbx_strand_id
1 'polypeptide(L)'
;MRYKSDNGVPTKMASCHTARVDGYMVEGHVPPADIRRLIEERPDAIGLAVPGMPFGSPGMGAETERDAYDVFLINRDGSTTVFSHHAAA
;
A
#
# COMPACT_ATOMS: atom_id res chain seq x y z
N MET A 1 -9.85 -11.80 -4.60
CA MET A 1 -10.27 -10.61 -5.36
C MET A 1 -11.51 -9.93 -4.78
N ARG A 2 -12.65 -10.63 -4.58
CA ARG A 2 -13.89 -10.01 -4.04
C ARG A 2 -13.67 -9.09 -2.83
N TYR A 3 -13.04 -9.60 -1.76
CA TYR A 3 -12.77 -8.78 -0.56
C TYR A 3 -12.02 -7.46 -0.84
N LYS A 4 -11.08 -7.44 -1.78
CA LYS A 4 -10.33 -6.22 -2.15
C LYS A 4 -11.27 -5.20 -2.79
N SER A 5 -11.99 -5.63 -3.82
CA SER A 5 -12.92 -4.80 -4.59
C SER A 5 -14.11 -4.33 -3.76
N ASP A 6 -14.66 -5.20 -2.91
CA ASP A 6 -15.79 -4.89 -2.01
C ASP A 6 -15.40 -3.82 -0.96
N ASN A 7 -14.11 -3.69 -0.66
CA ASN A 7 -13.56 -2.66 0.21
C ASN A 7 -12.93 -1.48 -0.56
N GLY A 8 -13.23 -1.36 -1.86
CA GLY A 8 -12.86 -0.21 -2.67
C GLY A 8 -11.39 -0.16 -3.12
N VAL A 9 -10.62 -1.25 -2.96
CA VAL A 9 -9.27 -1.35 -3.53
C VAL A 9 -9.39 -1.50 -5.06
N PRO A 10 -8.86 -0.56 -5.86
CA PRO A 10 -8.90 -0.64 -7.31
C PRO A 10 -8.09 -1.84 -7.82
N THR A 11 -8.53 -2.47 -8.92
CA THR A 11 -7.82 -3.62 -9.51
C THR A 11 -6.36 -3.30 -9.85
N LYS A 12 -6.07 -2.08 -10.30
CA LYS A 12 -4.70 -1.60 -10.60
C LYS A 12 -3.80 -1.50 -9.36
N MET A 13 -4.38 -1.47 -8.16
CA MET A 13 -3.67 -1.41 -6.89
C MET A 13 -3.52 -2.77 -6.22
N ALA A 14 -4.05 -3.84 -6.83
CA ALA A 14 -4.05 -5.16 -6.23
C ALA A 14 -2.63 -5.75 -6.09
N SER A 15 -2.43 -6.47 -5.00
CA SER A 15 -1.26 -7.24 -4.65
C SER A 15 -1.68 -8.64 -4.13
N CYS A 16 -0.72 -9.41 -3.62
CA CYS A 16 -0.91 -10.78 -3.17
C CYS A 16 -1.78 -10.90 -1.91
N HIS A 17 -1.76 -9.91 -1.01
CA HIS A 17 -2.51 -9.93 0.24
C HIS A 17 -3.13 -8.57 0.59
N THR A 18 -4.07 -8.59 1.53
CA THR A 18 -4.80 -7.42 2.03
C THR A 18 -5.00 -7.58 3.52
N ALA A 19 -4.88 -6.48 4.25
CA ALA A 19 -5.28 -6.37 5.64
C ALA A 19 -6.20 -5.16 5.84
N ARG A 20 -6.82 -5.10 7.01
CA ARG A 20 -7.57 -3.94 7.48
C ARG A 20 -7.05 -3.54 8.86
N VAL A 21 -6.74 -2.26 9.05
CA VAL A 21 -6.27 -1.69 10.33
C VAL A 21 -6.92 -0.34 10.56
N ASP A 22 -7.52 -0.13 11.73
CA ASP A 22 -8.22 1.11 12.12
C ASP A 22 -9.17 1.70 11.05
N GLY A 23 -9.82 0.81 10.29
CA GLY A 23 -10.76 1.19 9.23
C GLY A 23 -10.15 1.43 7.86
N TYR A 24 -8.82 1.39 7.73
CA TYR A 24 -8.08 1.49 6.47
C TYR A 24 -7.73 0.12 5.90
N MET A 25 -7.70 0.04 4.58
CA MET A 25 -7.15 -1.08 3.84
C MET A 25 -5.63 -0.95 3.72
N VAL A 26 -4.92 -2.05 3.89
CA VAL A 26 -3.47 -2.13 3.63
C VAL A 26 -3.26 -3.23 2.61
N GLU A 27 -2.86 -2.84 1.41
CA GLU A 27 -2.79 -3.71 0.24
C GLU A 27 -1.33 -3.99 -0.14
N GLY A 28 -0.93 -5.25 -0.10
CA GLY A 28 0.43 -5.67 -0.42
C GLY A 28 1.48 -5.27 0.62
N HIS A 29 2.72 -5.17 0.15
CA HIS A 29 3.92 -5.04 0.97
C HIS A 29 4.18 -3.59 1.43
N VAL A 30 3.22 -3.00 2.13
CA VAL A 30 3.33 -1.62 2.64
C VAL A 30 4.32 -1.55 3.81
N PRO A 31 5.29 -0.61 3.81
CA PRO A 31 6.21 -0.39 4.92
C PRO A 31 5.51 -0.10 6.25
N PRO A 32 5.95 -0.71 7.38
CA PRO A 32 5.36 -0.44 8.69
C PRO A 32 5.42 1.03 9.11
N ALA A 33 6.39 1.80 8.63
CA ALA A 33 6.47 3.24 8.90
C ALA A 33 5.30 4.00 8.25
N ASP A 34 4.93 3.66 7.02
CA ASP A 34 3.83 4.29 6.31
C ASP A 34 2.47 3.88 6.89
N ILE A 35 2.32 2.64 7.36
CA ILE A 35 1.11 2.20 8.07
C ILE A 35 0.93 3.01 9.37
N ARG A 36 2.00 3.22 10.14
CA ARG A 36 1.92 4.06 11.35
C ARG A 36 1.54 5.49 11.00
N ARG A 37 2.18 6.08 9.98
CA ARG A 37 1.85 7.43 9.53
C ARG A 37 0.39 7.55 9.09
N LEU A 38 -0.15 6.55 8.38
CA LEU A 38 -1.57 6.51 8.01
C LEU A 38 -2.50 6.55 9.23
N ILE A 39 -2.21 5.77 10.26
CA ILE A 39 -3.01 5.69 11.49
C ILE A 39 -2.88 6.97 12.32
N GLU A 40 -1.73 7.62 12.29
CA GLU A 40 -1.48 8.89 12.99
C GLU A 40 -2.17 10.07 12.29
N GLU A 41 -2.00 10.20 10.98
CA GLU A 41 -2.55 11.31 10.19
C GLU A 41 -4.05 11.17 9.91
N ARG A 42 -4.55 9.93 9.88
CA ARG A 42 -5.95 9.57 9.59
C ARG A 42 -6.57 10.33 8.41
N PRO A 43 -5.93 10.32 7.22
CA PRO A 43 -6.50 10.97 6.04
C PRO A 43 -7.85 10.36 5.67
N ASP A 44 -8.72 11.13 5.00
CA ASP A 44 -9.96 10.58 4.44
C ASP A 44 -9.67 9.75 3.18
N ALA A 45 -9.39 8.47 3.41
CA ALA A 45 -8.94 7.55 2.39
C ALA A 45 -9.50 6.14 2.65
N ILE A 46 -9.42 5.31 1.61
CA ILE A 46 -9.63 3.87 1.72
C ILE A 46 -8.44 3.22 2.42
N GLY A 47 -7.21 3.64 2.11
CA GLY A 47 -5.99 3.15 2.75
C GLY A 47 -4.76 3.20 1.85
N LEU A 48 -3.78 2.33 2.11
CA LEU A 48 -2.50 2.30 1.40
C LEU A 48 -2.35 1.04 0.54
N ALA A 49 -1.61 1.16 -0.56
CA ALA A 49 -1.27 0.05 -1.43
C ALA A 49 0.16 0.11 -1.96
N VAL A 50 0.82 -1.05 -2.01
CA VAL A 50 1.98 -1.33 -2.85
C VAL A 50 1.53 -2.34 -3.92
N PRO A 51 1.23 -1.89 -5.15
CA PRO A 51 0.75 -2.76 -6.22
C PRO A 51 1.82 -3.77 -6.65
N GLY A 52 1.38 -4.96 -7.08
CA GLY A 52 2.32 -6.01 -7.49
C GLY A 52 3.11 -6.56 -6.29
N MET A 53 4.40 -6.84 -6.48
CA MET A 53 5.30 -7.39 -5.45
C MET A 53 6.75 -6.94 -5.72
N PRO A 54 7.08 -5.64 -5.58
CA PRO A 54 8.42 -5.12 -5.87
C PRO A 54 9.46 -5.74 -4.94
N PHE A 55 10.63 -6.09 -5.49
CA PHE A 55 11.69 -6.72 -4.70
C PHE A 55 12.29 -5.73 -3.70
N GLY A 56 12.66 -6.24 -2.51
CA GLY A 56 13.14 -5.44 -1.38
C GLY A 56 12.06 -4.62 -0.65
N SER A 57 10.78 -4.72 -1.05
CA SER A 57 9.67 -4.30 -0.18
C SER A 57 9.54 -5.26 1.01
N PRO A 58 8.90 -4.86 2.14
CA PRO A 58 8.80 -5.70 3.33
C PRO A 58 8.29 -7.12 3.05
N GLY A 59 9.14 -8.13 3.23
CA GLY A 59 8.79 -9.54 2.95
C GLY A 59 9.06 -10.01 1.51
N MET A 60 9.64 -9.16 0.65
CA MET A 60 9.98 -9.47 -0.75
C MET A 60 11.49 -9.44 -1.01
N GLY A 61 12.30 -10.02 -0.11
CA GLY A 61 13.75 -10.10 -0.27
C GLY A 61 14.53 -9.06 0.53
N ALA A 62 15.80 -8.87 0.18
CA ALA A 62 16.71 -7.99 0.90
C ALA A 62 16.46 -6.52 0.57
N GLU A 63 16.35 -5.67 1.60
CA GLU A 63 16.14 -4.22 1.42
C GLU A 63 17.36 -3.54 0.76
N THR A 64 18.56 -4.11 0.89
CA THR A 64 19.80 -3.59 0.29
C THR A 64 19.89 -3.77 -1.22
N GLU A 65 18.96 -4.52 -1.82
CA GLU A 65 18.89 -4.78 -3.27
C GLU A 65 17.51 -4.38 -3.82
N ARG A 66 16.88 -3.40 -3.17
CA ARG A 66 15.48 -3.03 -3.38
C ARG A 66 15.27 -2.34 -4.73
N ASP A 67 14.20 -2.73 -5.42
CA ASP A 67 13.68 -1.99 -6.58
C ASP A 67 13.03 -0.68 -6.13
N ALA A 68 13.06 0.35 -6.97
CA ALA A 68 12.27 1.56 -6.69
C ALA A 68 10.77 1.24 -6.71
N TYR A 69 10.02 1.71 -5.71
CA TYR A 69 8.56 1.58 -5.67
C TYR A 69 7.91 2.74 -4.93
N ASP A 70 6.62 2.92 -5.22
CA ASP A 70 5.76 3.88 -4.55
C ASP A 70 4.76 3.16 -3.66
N VAL A 71 4.43 3.79 -2.53
CA VAL A 71 3.24 3.49 -1.75
C VAL A 71 2.17 4.49 -2.17
N PHE A 72 1.00 3.98 -2.54
CA PHE A 72 -0.12 4.82 -2.98
C PHE A 72 -1.14 4.97 -1.86
N LEU A 73 -1.63 6.19 -1.66
CA LEU A 73 -2.88 6.45 -0.95
C LEU A 73 -4.04 6.24 -1.91
N ILE A 74 -5.00 5.40 -1.52
CA ILE A 74 -6.25 5.18 -2.25
C ILE A 74 -7.31 6.10 -1.67
N ASN A 75 -7.74 7.10 -2.43
CA ASN A 75 -8.79 8.02 -2.03
C ASN A 75 -10.17 7.33 -2.06
N ARG A 76 -11.17 7.94 -1.41
CA ARG A 76 -12.55 7.39 -1.34
C ARG A 76 -13.21 7.19 -2.70
N ASP A 77 -12.80 7.94 -3.71
CA ASP A 77 -13.27 7.83 -5.10
C ASP A 77 -12.52 6.78 -5.93
N GLY A 78 -11.55 6.06 -5.33
CA GLY A 78 -10.70 5.08 -6.00
C GLY A 78 -9.56 5.69 -6.82
N SER A 79 -9.41 7.02 -6.84
CA SER A 79 -8.20 7.68 -7.33
C SER A 79 -7.03 7.42 -6.38
N THR A 80 -5.81 7.64 -6.89
CA THR A 80 -4.59 7.28 -6.17
C THR A 80 -3.57 8.41 -6.23
N THR A 81 -2.92 8.71 -5.11
CA THR A 81 -1.80 9.64 -5.01
C THR A 81 -0.60 8.94 -4.40
N VAL A 82 0.61 9.41 -4.70
CA VAL A 82 1.82 8.89 -4.06
C VAL A 82 1.85 9.36 -2.60
N PHE A 83 1.92 8.41 -1.67
CA PHE A 83 2.04 8.66 -0.25
C PHE A 83 3.51 8.69 0.18
N SER A 84 4.31 7.74 -0.30
CA SER A 84 5.75 7.70 -0.10
C SER A 84 6.43 7.11 -1.33
N HIS A 85 7.66 7.55 -1.58
CA HIS A 85 8.53 7.03 -2.61
C HIS A 85 9.73 6.35 -1.96
N HIS A 86 10.00 5.10 -2.35
CA HIS A 86 11.17 4.34 -1.94
C HIS A 86 12.10 4.19 -3.15
N ALA A 87 13.24 4.88 -3.10
CA ALA A 87 14.26 4.75 -4.14
C ALA A 87 14.87 3.34 -4.12
N ALA A 88 15.42 2.92 -5.26
CA ALA A 88 16.22 1.72 -5.34
C ALA A 88 17.43 1.80 -4.39
N ALA A 89 17.85 0.64 -3.87
CA ALA A 89 19.01 0.52 -2.99
C ALA A 89 20.23 -0.02 -3.75
#